data_AF-A0A8T5SV51-F1
#
_entry.id   AF-A0A8T5SV51-F1
#
_cell.length_a   1.000
_cell.length_b   1.000
_cell.length_c   1.000
_cell.angle_alpha   90.00
_cell.angle_beta   90.00
_cell.angle_gamma   90.00
#
_symmetry.space_group_name_H-M   'P 1'
#
loop_
_entity.id
_entity.type
_entity.pdbx_description
1 polymer ?
#
loop_
_entity_poly.entity_id
_entity_poly.type
_entity_poly.pdbx_seq_one_letter_code
_entity_poly.pdbx_strand_id
1 'polypeptide(L)'
;MSVQITYKDIDGIEHKLEYESGVTKLILNNGRMASIDLAPLSSFTDLQELWLGHPFPNHLRNQLEDIDLSPLSSCAHLETLMLCRNNFRKIDLNPLKDCPNLRILDLQHNQLQSVDLSPLNSCTNLEMLFFHVDELQQIDLNPLSSCVKLWDFSLMYNKLTSIDLSPLSSCTNMQRLGLSGNLLKNIDLSPMSSLKHLQQIELAENQLESIDLSPLKHCNSLRRIGLFGNKLRNVDLSPLNSCLNFDFSSVEGI
;
A
#
# COMPACT_ATOMS: atom_id res chain seq x y z
N MET A 1 -10.07 -18.10 -27.10
CA MET A 1 -9.31 -19.38 -26.95
C MET A 1 -9.19 -19.64 -25.46
N SER A 2 -9.31 -20.88 -25.00
CA SER A 2 -9.06 -21.16 -23.58
C SER A 2 -7.55 -21.11 -23.30
N VAL A 3 -7.19 -20.50 -22.18
CA VAL A 3 -5.82 -20.35 -21.70
C VAL A 3 -5.77 -21.00 -20.31
N GLN A 4 -4.74 -21.81 -20.09
CA GLN A 4 -4.61 -22.60 -18.88
C GLN A 4 -3.54 -21.98 -17.97
N ILE A 5 -3.89 -21.73 -16.71
CA ILE A 5 -2.98 -21.32 -15.64
C ILE A 5 -2.75 -22.52 -14.72
N THR A 6 -1.51 -22.76 -14.31
CA THR A 6 -1.16 -23.86 -13.41
C THR A 6 -0.64 -23.34 -12.08
N TYR A 7 -0.95 -24.05 -11.00
CA TYR A 7 -0.43 -23.74 -9.67
C TYR A 7 -0.15 -25.03 -8.90
N LYS A 8 0.74 -24.97 -7.91
CA LYS A 8 0.93 -26.05 -6.94
C LYS A 8 0.41 -25.62 -5.58
N ASP A 9 -0.31 -26.52 -4.90
CA ASP A 9 -0.71 -26.29 -3.53
C ASP A 9 0.41 -26.62 -2.52
N ILE A 10 0.14 -26.39 -1.24
CA ILE A 10 1.04 -26.69 -0.12
C ILE A 10 1.43 -28.18 0.00
N ASP A 11 0.67 -29.10 -0.60
CA ASP A 11 1.00 -30.53 -0.63
C ASP A 11 1.84 -30.88 -1.88
N GLY A 12 2.16 -29.89 -2.73
CA GLY A 12 2.89 -30.04 -3.98
C GLY A 12 2.05 -30.56 -5.13
N ILE A 13 0.72 -30.66 -4.97
CA ILE A 13 -0.19 -31.14 -6.01
C ILE A 13 -0.37 -30.04 -7.04
N GLU A 14 -0.17 -30.38 -8.31
CA GLU A 14 -0.40 -29.48 -9.43
C GLU A 14 -1.89 -29.43 -9.79
N HIS A 15 -2.41 -28.23 -9.97
CA HIS A 15 -3.77 -27.95 -10.38
C HIS A 15 -3.77 -27.09 -11.64
N LYS A 16 -4.84 -27.19 -12.41
CA LYS A 16 -5.02 -26.51 -13.69
C LYS A 16 -6.32 -25.71 -13.66
N LEU A 17 -6.24 -24.45 -14.02
CA LEU A 17 -7.37 -23.54 -14.11
C LEU A 17 -7.50 -23.09 -15.57
N GLU A 18 -8.68 -23.23 -16.14
CA GLU A 18 -8.97 -22.83 -17.51
C GLU A 18 -9.74 -21.51 -17.52
N TYR A 19 -9.26 -20.55 -18.31
CA TYR A 19 -9.87 -19.24 -18.47
C TYR A 19 -10.02 -18.90 -19.95
N GLU A 20 -10.94 -18.00 -20.26
CA GLU A 20 -10.99 -17.40 -21.59
C GLU A 20 -9.96 -16.28 -21.72
N SER A 21 -9.35 -16.14 -22.90
CA SER A 21 -8.31 -15.12 -23.16
C SER A 21 -8.77 -13.67 -22.95
N GLY A 22 -10.08 -13.39 -22.97
CA GLY A 22 -10.66 -12.04 -22.78
C GLY A 22 -11.07 -11.72 -21.35
N VAL A 23 -10.66 -12.52 -20.35
CA VAL A 23 -11.01 -12.29 -18.96
C VAL A 23 -10.35 -11.00 -18.46
N THR A 24 -11.18 -10.10 -17.92
CA THR A 24 -10.72 -8.83 -17.34
C THR A 24 -10.40 -8.94 -15.85
N LYS A 25 -10.87 -10.00 -15.16
CA LYS A 25 -10.67 -10.19 -13.73
C LYS A 25 -10.34 -11.63 -13.39
N LEU A 26 -9.17 -11.84 -12.78
CA LEU A 26 -8.72 -13.13 -12.28
C LEU A 26 -8.59 -13.10 -10.76
N ILE A 27 -9.33 -13.99 -10.10
CA ILE A 27 -9.21 -14.23 -8.67
C ILE A 27 -8.62 -15.62 -8.45
N LEU A 28 -7.36 -15.63 -8.02
CA LEU A 28 -6.48 -16.78 -7.85
C LEU A 28 -6.10 -16.93 -6.37
N ASN A 29 -7.08 -16.87 -5.48
CA ASN A 29 -6.92 -17.14 -4.05
C ASN A 29 -7.75 -18.36 -3.64
N ASN A 30 -7.06 -19.48 -3.43
CA ASN A 30 -7.67 -20.73 -2.95
C ASN A 30 -7.22 -21.10 -1.53
N GLY A 31 -6.37 -20.28 -0.91
CA GLY A 31 -5.93 -20.49 0.46
C GLY A 31 -4.84 -21.53 0.67
N ARG A 32 -4.37 -22.17 -0.42
CA ARG A 32 -3.41 -23.28 -0.35
C ARG A 32 -2.33 -23.17 -1.41
N MET A 33 -2.35 -22.13 -2.24
CA MET A 33 -1.40 -21.97 -3.35
C MET A 33 0.01 -21.68 -2.82
N ALA A 34 0.97 -22.54 -3.15
CA ALA A 34 2.38 -22.39 -2.77
C ALA A 34 3.25 -21.85 -3.93
N SER A 35 2.82 -22.07 -5.18
CA SER A 35 3.43 -21.46 -6.37
C SER A 35 2.39 -21.38 -7.50
N ILE A 36 2.59 -20.45 -8.43
CA ILE A 36 1.75 -20.27 -9.60
C ILE A 36 2.57 -19.87 -10.82
N ASP A 37 2.24 -20.43 -11.99
CA ASP A 37 2.80 -20.02 -13.27
C ASP A 37 1.91 -18.96 -13.92
N LEU A 38 2.40 -17.72 -13.95
CA LEU A 38 1.71 -16.60 -14.58
C LEU A 38 2.09 -16.39 -16.05
N ALA A 39 3.00 -17.17 -16.65
CA ALA A 39 3.38 -17.02 -18.06
C ALA A 39 2.19 -16.89 -19.03
N PRO A 40 1.07 -17.61 -18.84
CA PRO A 40 -0.10 -17.48 -19.70
C PRO A 40 -0.76 -16.09 -19.68
N LEU A 41 -0.55 -15.28 -18.62
CA LEU A 41 -1.10 -13.91 -18.51
C LEU A 41 -0.60 -12.97 -19.60
N SER A 42 0.53 -13.28 -20.26
CA SER A 42 1.00 -12.55 -21.45
C SER A 42 -0.04 -12.46 -22.57
N SER A 43 -1.02 -13.37 -22.60
CA SER A 43 -2.13 -13.37 -23.55
C SER A 43 -3.40 -12.65 -23.07
N PHE A 44 -3.46 -12.23 -21.81
CA PHE A 44 -4.62 -11.57 -21.19
C PHE A 44 -4.46 -10.05 -21.27
N THR A 45 -4.46 -9.52 -22.49
CA THR A 45 -4.21 -8.08 -22.75
C THR A 45 -5.31 -7.16 -22.20
N ASP A 46 -6.49 -7.71 -21.94
CA ASP A 46 -7.65 -7.01 -21.37
C ASP A 46 -7.75 -7.15 -19.84
N LEU A 47 -6.77 -7.79 -19.20
CA LEU A 47 -6.77 -7.98 -17.75
C LEU A 47 -6.71 -6.64 -17.02
N GLN A 48 -7.71 -6.38 -16.19
CA GLN A 48 -7.86 -5.19 -15.34
C GLN A 48 -7.59 -5.51 -13.87
N GLU A 49 -7.90 -6.72 -13.42
CA GLU A 49 -7.76 -7.10 -12.02
C GLU A 49 -7.10 -8.47 -11.86
N LEU A 50 -6.01 -8.54 -11.09
CA LEU A 50 -5.36 -9.77 -10.68
C LEU A 50 -5.30 -9.88 -9.16
N TRP A 51 -5.92 -10.91 -8.61
CA TRP A 51 -5.99 -11.14 -7.17
C TRP A 51 -5.36 -12.48 -6.81
N LEU A 52 -4.17 -12.43 -6.19
CA LEU A 52 -3.48 -13.59 -5.61
C LEU A 52 -3.50 -13.55 -4.08
N GLY A 53 -4.29 -12.61 -3.54
CA GLY A 53 -4.52 -12.34 -2.14
C GLY A 53 -5.94 -11.81 -1.94
N HIS A 54 -6.42 -11.79 -0.70
CA HIS A 54 -7.71 -11.16 -0.37
C HIS A 54 -7.57 -10.30 0.89
N PRO A 55 -7.93 -9.01 0.86
CA PRO A 55 -7.63 -8.09 1.95
C PRO A 55 -8.36 -8.44 3.26
N PHE A 56 -9.55 -9.06 3.17
CA PHE A 56 -10.33 -9.40 4.36
C PHE A 56 -9.78 -10.61 5.14
N PRO A 57 -9.64 -10.50 6.48
CA PRO A 57 -8.99 -11.50 7.33
C PRO A 57 -9.70 -12.86 7.36
N ASN A 58 -11.00 -12.92 7.09
CA ASN A 58 -11.78 -14.16 7.12
C ASN A 58 -11.57 -15.04 5.89
N HIS A 59 -10.90 -14.54 4.85
CA HIS A 59 -10.57 -15.35 3.67
C HIS A 59 -9.28 -16.14 3.92
N LEU A 60 -9.16 -17.27 3.23
CA LEU A 60 -7.93 -18.06 3.26
C LEU A 60 -6.77 -17.27 2.64
N ARG A 61 -5.54 -17.56 3.13
CA ARG A 61 -4.30 -16.96 2.64
C ARG A 61 -3.58 -17.95 1.74
N ASN A 62 -3.13 -17.49 0.58
CA ASN A 62 -2.15 -18.24 -0.19
C ASN A 62 -0.81 -18.25 0.57
N GLN A 63 0.14 -19.06 0.09
CA GLN A 63 1.44 -19.31 0.73
C GLN A 63 2.58 -18.99 -0.23
N LEU A 64 2.38 -18.07 -1.17
CA LEU A 64 3.39 -17.70 -2.16
C LEU A 64 4.57 -17.02 -1.47
N GLU A 65 5.78 -17.54 -1.69
CA GLU A 65 7.04 -16.95 -1.19
C GLU A 65 7.73 -16.10 -2.27
N ASP A 66 7.50 -16.45 -3.54
CA ASP A 66 7.94 -15.73 -4.72
C ASP A 66 6.86 -15.76 -5.82
N ILE A 67 7.03 -14.88 -6.80
CA ILE A 67 6.19 -14.82 -7.98
C ILE A 67 6.92 -14.11 -9.12
N ASP A 68 6.78 -14.63 -10.34
CA ASP A 68 7.23 -13.93 -11.54
C ASP A 68 6.10 -13.05 -12.09
N LEU A 69 6.26 -11.73 -11.99
CA LEU A 69 5.31 -10.75 -12.53
C LEU A 69 5.64 -10.34 -13.97
N SER A 70 6.70 -10.85 -14.59
CA SER A 70 7.10 -10.49 -15.96
C SER A 70 5.97 -10.54 -17.00
N PRO A 71 4.99 -11.47 -16.92
CA PRO A 71 3.87 -11.51 -17.86
C PRO A 71 2.93 -10.30 -17.78
N LEU A 72 2.90 -9.59 -16.64
CA LEU A 72 2.08 -8.38 -16.47
C LEU A 72 2.52 -7.22 -17.35
N SER A 73 3.73 -7.26 -17.91
CA SER A 73 4.21 -6.23 -18.86
C SER A 73 3.34 -6.16 -20.13
N SER A 74 2.51 -7.19 -20.40
CA SER A 74 1.54 -7.20 -21.51
C SER A 74 0.12 -6.76 -21.10
N CYS A 75 -0.11 -6.53 -19.80
CA CYS A 75 -1.41 -6.20 -19.22
C CYS A 75 -1.54 -4.67 -19.02
N ALA A 76 -1.45 -3.89 -20.09
CA ALA A 76 -1.48 -2.41 -20.01
C ALA A 76 -2.80 -1.84 -19.42
N HIS A 77 -3.86 -2.64 -19.37
CA HIS A 77 -5.15 -2.30 -18.77
C HIS A 77 -5.25 -2.66 -17.28
N LEU A 78 -4.19 -3.21 -16.66
CA LEU A 78 -4.21 -3.61 -15.26
C LEU A 78 -4.45 -2.39 -14.36
N GLU A 79 -5.57 -2.42 -13.62
CA GLU A 79 -5.97 -1.40 -12.65
C GLU A 79 -5.74 -1.85 -11.21
N THR A 80 -5.84 -3.15 -10.93
CA THR A 80 -5.77 -3.70 -9.57
C THR A 80 -4.86 -4.91 -9.50
N LEU A 81 -3.88 -4.85 -8.61
CA LEU A 81 -3.02 -5.97 -8.27
C LEU A 81 -3.06 -6.23 -6.76
N MET A 82 -3.71 -7.33 -6.37
CA MET A 82 -3.81 -7.77 -4.97
C MET A 82 -2.85 -8.93 -4.72
N LEU A 83 -1.77 -8.66 -4.01
CA LEU A 83 -0.73 -9.63 -3.60
C LEU A 83 -0.69 -9.83 -2.08
N CYS A 84 -1.64 -9.22 -1.38
CA CYS A 84 -1.71 -9.24 0.07
C CYS A 84 -1.89 -10.64 0.66
N ARG A 85 -1.45 -10.81 1.91
CA ARG A 85 -1.62 -12.04 2.70
C ARG A 85 -1.00 -13.27 2.03
N ASN A 86 0.27 -13.13 1.62
CA ASN A 86 1.17 -14.20 1.18
C ASN A 86 2.41 -14.22 2.09
N ASN A 87 3.52 -14.83 1.65
CA ASN A 87 4.78 -14.95 2.38
C ASN A 87 5.94 -14.25 1.64
N PHE A 88 5.65 -13.22 0.82
CA PHE A 88 6.69 -12.56 0.02
C PHE A 88 7.72 -11.86 0.92
N ARG A 89 8.99 -12.21 0.76
CA ARG A 89 10.13 -11.51 1.42
C ARG A 89 10.74 -10.42 0.56
N LYS A 90 10.59 -10.57 -0.76
CA LYS A 90 11.01 -9.65 -1.80
C LYS A 90 9.99 -9.71 -2.93
N ILE A 91 9.88 -8.65 -3.70
CA ILE A 91 9.08 -8.63 -4.91
C ILE A 91 9.72 -7.75 -5.96
N ASP A 92 9.72 -8.20 -7.21
CA ASP A 92 10.13 -7.40 -8.36
C ASP A 92 8.90 -6.71 -8.98
N LEU A 93 8.84 -5.39 -8.84
CA LEU A 93 7.76 -4.56 -9.39
C LEU A 93 8.09 -4.02 -10.80
N ASN A 94 9.26 -4.32 -11.37
CA ASN A 94 9.68 -3.78 -12.68
C ASN A 94 8.65 -3.95 -13.81
N PRO A 95 7.89 -5.06 -13.90
CA PRO A 95 6.82 -5.20 -14.90
C PRO A 95 5.71 -4.15 -14.80
N LEU A 96 5.48 -3.56 -13.61
CA LEU A 96 4.42 -2.57 -13.41
C LEU A 96 4.69 -1.22 -14.08
N LYS A 97 5.91 -0.96 -14.53
CA LYS A 97 6.21 0.23 -15.34
C LYS A 97 5.39 0.30 -16.63
N ASP A 98 4.97 -0.88 -17.13
CA ASP A 98 4.17 -1.06 -18.34
C ASP A 98 2.66 -1.14 -18.03
N CYS A 99 2.27 -0.91 -16.77
CA CYS A 99 0.88 -0.86 -16.28
C CYS A 99 0.47 0.58 -15.88
N PRO A 100 0.38 1.54 -16.82
CA PRO A 100 0.10 2.96 -16.50
C PRO A 100 -1.30 3.20 -15.93
N ASN A 101 -2.21 2.24 -16.09
CA ASN A 101 -3.58 2.29 -15.57
C ASN A 101 -3.71 1.75 -14.15
N LEU A 102 -2.61 1.32 -13.50
CA LEU A 102 -2.66 0.78 -12.15
C LEU A 102 -3.20 1.83 -11.17
N ARG A 103 -4.23 1.45 -10.42
CA ARG A 103 -4.93 2.26 -9.41
C ARG A 103 -4.71 1.72 -8.01
N ILE A 104 -4.64 0.39 -7.86
CA ILE A 104 -4.53 -0.29 -6.58
C ILE A 104 -3.38 -1.27 -6.62
N LEU A 105 -2.43 -1.11 -5.70
CA LEU A 105 -1.41 -2.11 -5.40
C LEU A 105 -1.47 -2.45 -3.91
N ASP A 106 -1.87 -3.68 -3.60
CA ASP A 106 -1.94 -4.18 -2.23
C ASP A 106 -0.91 -5.28 -2.00
N LEU A 107 0.11 -4.99 -1.20
CA LEU A 107 1.19 -5.89 -0.78
C LEU A 107 1.14 -6.20 0.71
N GLN A 108 0.11 -5.77 1.44
CA GLN A 108 0.06 -5.91 2.89
C GLN A 108 0.04 -7.38 3.37
N HIS A 109 0.42 -7.60 4.63
CA HIS A 109 0.47 -8.90 5.28
C HIS A 109 1.40 -9.89 4.54
N ASN A 110 2.59 -9.44 4.18
CA ASN A 110 3.67 -10.27 3.68
C ASN A 110 4.84 -10.25 4.69
N GLN A 111 6.07 -10.46 4.23
CA GLN A 111 7.30 -10.43 5.02
C GLN A 111 8.35 -9.52 4.35
N LEU A 112 7.90 -8.47 3.64
CA LEU A 112 8.78 -7.64 2.82
C LEU A 112 9.76 -6.87 3.69
N GLN A 113 11.05 -7.03 3.42
CA GLN A 113 12.13 -6.30 4.14
C GLN A 113 12.56 -5.03 3.39
N SER A 114 12.34 -5.01 2.07
CA SER A 114 12.60 -3.90 1.16
C SER A 114 11.74 -4.03 -0.09
N VAL A 115 11.41 -2.90 -0.71
CA VAL A 115 10.73 -2.84 -2.00
C VAL A 115 11.28 -1.68 -2.83
N ASP A 116 11.51 -1.90 -4.12
CA ASP A 116 11.85 -0.84 -5.07
C ASP A 116 10.57 -0.30 -5.71
N LEU A 117 10.25 0.97 -5.41
CA LEU A 117 9.08 1.65 -5.96
C LEU A 117 9.34 2.34 -7.31
N SER A 118 10.58 2.34 -7.83
CA SER A 118 10.94 3.01 -9.09
C SER A 118 9.98 2.71 -10.27
N PRO A 119 9.49 1.47 -10.44
CA PRO A 119 8.53 1.15 -11.51
C PRO A 119 7.20 1.89 -11.41
N LEU A 120 6.79 2.30 -10.18
CA LEU A 120 5.52 3.00 -9.95
C LEU A 120 5.53 4.45 -10.44
N ASN A 121 6.68 5.00 -10.84
CA ASN A 121 6.74 6.34 -11.44
C ASN A 121 5.87 6.46 -12.71
N SER A 122 5.71 5.35 -13.45
CA SER A 122 4.81 5.28 -14.62
C SER A 122 3.33 5.11 -14.25
N CYS A 123 3.01 4.72 -13.02
CA CYS A 123 1.65 4.48 -12.53
C CYS A 123 1.00 5.78 -12.03
N THR A 124 0.89 6.79 -12.90
CA THR A 124 0.34 8.11 -12.53
C THR A 124 -1.14 8.07 -12.11
N ASN A 125 -1.82 6.94 -12.36
CA ASN A 125 -3.20 6.69 -11.94
C ASN A 125 -3.33 6.01 -10.56
N LEU A 126 -2.21 5.75 -9.87
CA LEU A 126 -2.22 5.06 -8.59
C LEU A 126 -3.02 5.86 -7.55
N GLU A 127 -3.97 5.19 -6.91
CA GLU A 127 -4.94 5.74 -5.97
C GLU A 127 -4.72 5.18 -4.56
N MET A 128 -4.38 3.89 -4.45
CA MET A 128 -4.18 3.18 -3.20
C MET A 128 -2.92 2.32 -3.25
N LEU A 129 -2.09 2.44 -2.21
CA LEU A 129 -0.84 1.70 -2.07
C LEU A 129 -0.66 1.21 -0.64
N PHE A 130 -0.54 -0.11 -0.46
CA PHE A 130 -0.57 -0.74 0.86
C PHE A 130 0.60 -1.70 1.08
N PHE A 131 1.31 -1.49 2.19
CA PHE A 131 2.43 -2.31 2.70
C PHE A 131 2.26 -2.59 4.19
N HIS A 132 1.02 -2.72 4.69
CA HIS A 132 0.79 -2.91 6.12
C HIS A 132 1.27 -4.28 6.59
N VAL A 133 1.79 -4.39 7.82
CA VAL A 133 2.16 -5.68 8.43
C VAL A 133 3.19 -6.42 7.56
N ASP A 134 4.32 -5.74 7.36
CA ASP A 134 5.51 -6.23 6.67
C ASP A 134 6.73 -6.04 7.59
N GLU A 135 7.95 -6.14 7.06
CA GLU A 135 9.19 -5.98 7.83
C GLU A 135 10.09 -4.84 7.30
N LEU A 136 9.50 -3.83 6.64
CA LEU A 136 10.24 -2.74 6.02
C LEU A 136 10.97 -1.90 7.07
N GLN A 137 12.29 -1.74 6.89
CA GLN A 137 13.13 -0.90 7.76
C GLN A 137 13.34 0.51 7.18
N GLN A 138 13.24 0.62 5.85
CA GLN A 138 13.36 1.85 5.07
C GLN A 138 12.55 1.70 3.78
N ILE A 139 12.15 2.83 3.20
CA ILE A 139 11.48 2.87 1.90
C ILE A 139 11.76 4.23 1.24
N ASP A 140 12.06 4.21 -0.06
CA ASP A 140 12.20 5.44 -0.85
C ASP A 140 10.85 5.80 -1.50
N LEU A 141 10.32 6.97 -1.14
CA LEU A 141 9.04 7.45 -1.66
C LEU A 141 9.18 8.35 -2.90
N ASN A 142 10.39 8.67 -3.37
CA ASN A 142 10.59 9.55 -4.53
C ASN A 142 9.77 9.14 -5.77
N PRO A 143 9.62 7.84 -6.11
CA PRO A 143 8.80 7.41 -7.24
C PRO A 143 7.32 7.79 -7.11
N LEU A 144 6.80 8.00 -5.90
CA LEU A 144 5.40 8.36 -5.67
C LEU A 144 5.08 9.83 -5.98
N SER A 145 6.10 10.66 -6.24
CA SER A 145 5.90 12.07 -6.58
C SER A 145 5.09 12.28 -7.87
N SER A 146 5.04 11.30 -8.77
CA SER A 146 4.21 11.31 -9.98
C SER A 146 2.79 10.76 -9.76
N CYS A 147 2.54 10.08 -8.63
CA CYS A 147 1.24 9.49 -8.27
C CYS A 147 0.30 10.55 -7.65
N VAL A 148 0.00 11.61 -8.41
CA VAL A 148 -0.81 12.74 -7.92
C VAL A 148 -2.26 12.37 -7.54
N LYS A 149 -2.74 11.21 -7.98
CA LYS A 149 -4.06 10.66 -7.63
C LYS A 149 -4.08 9.84 -6.34
N LEU A 150 -2.92 9.57 -5.73
CA LEU A 150 -2.80 8.77 -4.52
C LEU A 150 -3.60 9.43 -3.40
N TRP A 151 -4.58 8.70 -2.86
CA TRP A 151 -5.45 9.19 -1.80
C TRP A 151 -5.35 8.36 -0.52
N ASP A 152 -4.85 7.13 -0.61
CA ASP A 152 -4.63 6.25 0.54
C ASP A 152 -3.26 5.57 0.46
N PHE A 153 -2.43 5.82 1.47
CA PHE A 153 -1.09 5.26 1.53
C PHE A 153 -0.76 4.67 2.90
N SER A 154 -0.65 3.35 2.92
CA SER A 154 -0.43 2.45 4.06
C SER A 154 1.01 1.91 4.29
N LEU A 155 1.76 2.34 5.31
CA LEU A 155 2.97 1.68 5.82
C LEU A 155 2.84 1.21 7.30
N MET A 156 1.64 1.00 7.83
CA MET A 156 1.49 0.61 9.25
C MET A 156 2.13 -0.74 9.57
N TYR A 157 2.52 -0.94 10.83
CA TYR A 157 3.05 -2.20 11.35
C TYR A 157 4.26 -2.70 10.54
N ASN A 158 5.24 -1.81 10.39
CA ASN A 158 6.56 -2.09 9.80
C ASN A 158 7.65 -1.82 10.85
N LYS A 159 8.91 -1.71 10.42
CA LYS A 159 10.08 -1.47 11.28
C LYS A 159 10.77 -0.15 10.94
N LEU A 160 10.03 0.83 10.40
CA LEU A 160 10.59 2.12 9.95
C LEU A 160 11.09 2.93 11.14
N THR A 161 12.33 3.42 11.08
CA THR A 161 12.92 4.31 12.10
C THR A 161 12.90 5.78 11.71
N SER A 162 12.76 6.06 10.41
CA SER A 162 12.58 7.38 9.81
C SER A 162 11.85 7.22 8.47
N ILE A 163 11.25 8.31 7.99
CA ILE A 163 10.59 8.37 6.68
C ILE A 163 10.63 9.81 6.15
N ASP A 164 10.96 9.99 4.88
CA ASP A 164 10.86 11.28 4.19
C ASP A 164 9.52 11.37 3.46
N LEU A 165 8.66 12.30 3.89
CA LEU A 165 7.35 12.53 3.30
C LEU A 165 7.35 13.56 2.17
N SER A 166 8.49 14.18 1.85
CA SER A 166 8.60 15.22 0.81
C SER A 166 7.98 14.81 -0.54
N PRO A 167 8.18 13.56 -1.03
CA PRO A 167 7.57 13.12 -2.29
C PRO A 167 6.04 13.09 -2.28
N LEU A 168 5.40 12.97 -1.10
CA LEU A 168 3.94 12.92 -0.99
C LEU A 168 3.28 14.31 -1.05
N SER A 169 4.06 15.40 -1.06
CA SER A 169 3.53 16.77 -1.18
C SER A 169 2.79 17.04 -2.50
N SER A 170 3.09 16.26 -3.56
CA SER A 170 2.40 16.33 -4.85
C SER A 170 1.13 15.48 -4.90
N CYS A 171 0.90 14.58 -3.93
CA CYS A 171 -0.29 13.75 -3.83
C CYS A 171 -1.47 14.56 -3.27
N THR A 172 -1.91 15.59 -3.98
CA THR A 172 -2.90 16.56 -3.49
C THR A 172 -4.27 15.94 -3.17
N ASN A 173 -4.53 14.73 -3.66
CA ASN A 173 -5.74 13.95 -3.36
C ASN A 173 -5.62 13.11 -2.07
N MET A 174 -4.49 13.12 -1.38
CA MET A 174 -4.26 12.37 -0.13
C MET A 174 -5.39 12.61 0.87
N GLN A 175 -6.00 11.53 1.35
CA GLN A 175 -7.02 11.53 2.40
C GLN A 175 -6.54 10.75 3.62
N ARG A 176 -5.76 9.68 3.43
CA ARG A 176 -5.31 8.80 4.50
C ARG A 176 -3.83 8.50 4.38
N LEU A 177 -3.09 8.79 5.44
CA LEU A 177 -1.70 8.41 5.62
C LEU A 177 -1.57 7.53 6.87
N GLY A 178 -1.12 6.29 6.68
CA GLY A 178 -0.99 5.34 7.77
C GLY A 178 0.44 4.94 8.07
N LEU A 179 0.94 5.28 9.25
CA LEU A 179 2.30 5.05 9.73
C LEU A 179 2.34 4.43 11.14
N SER A 180 1.19 4.07 11.72
CA SER A 180 1.12 3.46 13.05
C SER A 180 1.92 2.15 13.17
N GLY A 181 2.38 1.80 14.37
CA GLY A 181 3.08 0.54 14.61
C GLY A 181 4.46 0.48 13.95
N ASN A 182 5.17 1.61 13.90
CA ASN A 182 6.55 1.69 13.43
C ASN A 182 7.48 2.06 14.59
N LEU A 183 8.74 2.40 14.30
CA LEU A 183 9.77 2.76 15.28
C LEU A 183 10.21 4.22 15.12
N LEU A 184 9.32 5.09 14.62
CA LEU A 184 9.63 6.49 14.32
C LEU A 184 9.87 7.28 15.62
N LYS A 185 10.99 8.01 15.69
CA LYS A 185 11.32 8.90 16.83
C LYS A 185 10.94 10.36 16.59
N ASN A 186 10.86 10.74 15.32
CA ASN A 186 10.45 12.06 14.85
C ASN A 186 9.77 11.88 13.49
N ILE A 187 9.01 12.90 13.09
CA ILE A 187 8.37 12.96 11.77
C ILE A 187 8.19 14.43 11.38
N ASP A 188 8.53 14.76 10.14
CA ASP A 188 8.27 16.08 9.56
C ASP A 188 6.95 16.06 8.79
N LEU A 189 5.98 16.86 9.26
CA LEU A 189 4.66 17.00 8.64
C LEU A 189 4.57 18.19 7.67
N SER A 190 5.66 18.95 7.47
CA SER A 190 5.70 20.09 6.54
C SER A 190 5.21 19.76 5.12
N PRO A 191 5.55 18.59 4.54
CA PRO A 191 5.05 18.19 3.22
C PRO A 191 3.53 18.04 3.15
N MET A 192 2.84 17.86 4.28
CA MET A 192 1.39 17.66 4.34
C MET A 192 0.61 19.00 4.34
N SER A 193 1.29 20.14 4.48
CA SER A 193 0.65 21.44 4.71
C SER A 193 -0.29 21.93 3.60
N SER A 194 -0.12 21.42 2.38
CA SER A 194 -0.97 21.74 1.22
C SER A 194 -2.10 20.73 0.98
N LEU A 195 -2.14 19.61 1.72
CA LEU A 195 -3.05 18.49 1.48
C LEU A 195 -4.43 18.77 2.09
N LYS A 196 -5.23 19.58 1.40
CA LYS A 196 -6.56 20.06 1.85
C LYS A 196 -7.60 18.93 1.99
N HIS A 197 -7.39 17.81 1.31
CA HIS A 197 -8.24 16.63 1.36
C HIS A 197 -7.83 15.64 2.44
N LEU A 198 -6.72 15.87 3.15
CA LEU A 198 -6.23 14.98 4.20
C LEU A 198 -7.24 14.88 5.33
N GLN A 199 -7.68 13.67 5.63
CA GLN A 199 -8.72 13.38 6.64
C GLN A 199 -8.14 12.67 7.85
N GLN A 200 -7.12 11.84 7.65
CA GLN A 200 -6.61 10.95 8.68
C GLN A 200 -5.11 10.78 8.55
N ILE A 201 -4.41 10.98 9.68
CA ILE A 201 -3.01 10.62 9.84
C ILE A 201 -2.90 9.66 11.01
N GLU A 202 -2.39 8.47 10.79
CA GLU A 202 -2.23 7.45 11.83
C GLU A 202 -0.76 7.29 12.18
N LEU A 203 -0.36 7.71 13.38
CA LEU A 203 1.01 7.70 13.91
C LEU A 203 1.11 6.97 15.26
N ALA A 204 0.06 6.24 15.64
CA ALA A 204 0.01 5.53 16.90
C ALA A 204 1.09 4.45 17.01
N GLU A 205 1.40 4.00 18.22
CA GLU A 205 2.35 2.91 18.46
C GLU A 205 3.71 3.15 17.78
N ASN A 206 4.24 4.36 17.92
CA ASN A 206 5.58 4.75 17.47
C ASN A 206 6.44 5.15 18.69
N GLN A 207 7.57 5.82 18.49
CA GLN A 207 8.47 6.28 19.54
C GLN A 207 8.63 7.81 19.55
N LEU A 208 7.61 8.55 19.09
CA LEU A 208 7.66 10.01 18.99
C LEU A 208 7.76 10.65 20.38
N GLU A 209 8.77 11.49 20.58
CA GLU A 209 8.96 12.25 21.83
C GLU A 209 8.36 13.67 21.75
N SER A 210 8.21 14.19 20.53
CA SER A 210 7.53 15.45 20.23
C SER A 210 6.94 15.39 18.82
N ILE A 211 5.98 16.28 18.54
CA ILE A 211 5.37 16.42 17.22
C ILE A 211 4.96 17.88 17.00
N ASP A 212 5.26 18.43 15.82
CA ASP A 212 4.77 19.75 15.40
C ASP A 212 3.55 19.59 14.48
N LEU A 213 2.41 20.09 14.95
CA LEU A 213 1.14 20.05 14.21
C LEU A 213 0.87 21.33 13.42
N SER A 214 1.72 22.34 13.53
CA SER A 214 1.59 23.63 12.82
C SER A 214 1.41 23.48 11.30
N PRO A 215 2.08 22.53 10.60
CA PRO A 215 1.84 22.29 9.18
C PRO A 215 0.39 21.93 8.85
N LEU A 216 -0.34 21.28 9.77
CA LEU A 216 -1.68 20.75 9.52
C LEU A 216 -2.81 21.80 9.65
N LYS A 217 -2.50 23.04 10.05
CA LYS A 217 -3.50 24.10 10.29
C LYS A 217 -4.41 24.43 9.09
N HIS A 218 -4.00 24.04 7.88
CA HIS A 218 -4.74 24.28 6.63
C HIS A 218 -5.35 22.99 6.05
N CYS A 219 -5.15 21.85 6.70
CA CYS A 219 -5.79 20.58 6.37
C CYS A 219 -7.24 20.59 6.86
N ASN A 220 -8.09 21.45 6.28
CA ASN A 220 -9.44 21.72 6.78
C ASN A 220 -10.37 20.50 6.78
N SER A 221 -10.01 19.44 6.06
CA SER A 221 -10.74 18.17 6.02
C SER A 221 -10.26 17.17 7.07
N LEU A 222 -9.24 17.50 7.87
CA LEU A 222 -8.65 16.61 8.85
C LEU A 222 -9.67 16.32 9.95
N ARG A 223 -9.89 15.03 10.21
CA ARG A 223 -10.84 14.51 11.19
C ARG A 223 -10.14 13.79 12.33
N ARG A 224 -8.99 13.18 12.07
CA ARG A 224 -8.33 12.28 13.00
C ARG A 224 -6.82 12.36 12.90
N ILE A 225 -6.15 12.39 14.05
CA ILE A 225 -4.73 12.07 14.16
C ILE A 225 -4.53 11.02 15.25
N GLY A 226 -4.05 9.84 14.89
CA GLY A 226 -3.75 8.77 15.86
C GLY A 226 -2.36 8.99 16.46
N LEU A 227 -2.27 9.28 17.76
CA LEU A 227 -0.99 9.52 18.45
C LEU A 227 -0.77 8.64 19.69
N PHE A 228 -1.74 7.81 20.06
CA PHE A 228 -1.64 6.95 21.23
C PHE A 228 -0.43 5.99 21.13
N GLY A 229 0.12 5.57 22.28
CA GLY A 229 1.24 4.62 22.29
C GLY A 229 2.57 5.21 21.79
N ASN A 230 2.72 6.54 21.78
CA ASN A 230 3.99 7.24 21.61
C ASN A 230 4.63 7.61 22.96
N LYS A 231 5.72 8.39 22.95
CA LYS A 231 6.42 8.92 24.13
C LYS A 231 6.22 10.43 24.29
N LEU A 232 5.09 10.94 23.79
CA LEU A 232 4.72 12.35 23.84
C LEU A 232 4.43 12.76 25.29
N ARG A 233 4.63 14.03 25.62
CA ARG A 233 4.36 14.58 26.96
C ARG A 233 3.40 15.75 26.93
N ASN A 234 3.65 16.70 26.03
CA ASN A 234 2.82 17.87 25.82
C ASN A 234 2.72 18.07 24.30
N VAL A 235 1.51 17.98 23.76
CA VAL A 235 1.22 18.21 22.34
C VAL A 235 0.40 19.49 22.23
N ASP A 236 0.87 20.46 21.45
CA ASP A 236 0.06 21.64 21.12
C ASP A 236 -0.96 21.27 20.04
N LEU A 237 -2.23 21.16 20.45
CA LEU A 237 -3.35 20.86 19.56
C LEU A 237 -3.98 22.13 18.96
N SER A 238 -3.54 23.32 19.35
CA SER A 238 -4.11 24.58 18.84
C SER A 238 -4.08 24.73 17.31
N PRO A 239 -3.09 24.18 16.56
CA PRO A 239 -3.12 24.19 15.10
C PRO A 239 -4.33 23.44 14.51
N LEU A 240 -4.91 22.49 15.24
CA LEU A 240 -6.03 21.67 14.77
C LEU A 240 -7.40 22.33 15.01
N ASN A 241 -7.46 23.44 15.75
CA ASN A 241 -8.72 24.15 16.01
C ASN A 241 -9.39 24.70 14.74
N SER A 242 -8.64 24.88 13.65
CA SER A 242 -9.17 25.26 12.33
C SER A 242 -9.83 24.10 11.59
N CYS A 243 -9.61 22.85 12.02
CA CYS A 243 -10.15 21.66 11.41
C CYS A 243 -11.57 21.41 11.95
N LEU A 244 -12.58 21.96 11.27
CA LEU A 244 -13.98 22.04 11.75
C LEU A 244 -14.61 20.71 12.17
N ASN A 245 -14.13 19.58 11.64
CA ASN A 245 -14.65 18.24 11.92
C ASN A 245 -13.65 17.34 12.65
N PHE A 246 -12.66 17.94 13.33
CA PHE A 246 -11.64 17.19 14.04
C PHE A 246 -12.20 16.55 15.31
N ASP A 247 -12.03 15.24 15.42
CA ASP A 247 -12.40 14.46 16.59
C ASP A 247 -11.25 14.46 17.61
N PHE A 248 -11.35 15.34 18.61
CA PHE A 248 -10.36 15.44 19.69
C PHE A 248 -10.33 14.21 20.59
N SER A 249 -11.34 13.32 20.56
CA SER A 249 -11.24 12.04 21.27
C SER A 249 -10.19 11.11 20.66
N SER A 250 -9.85 11.31 19.38
CA SER A 250 -8.82 10.50 18.70
C SER A 250 -7.39 10.74 19.20
N VAL A 251 -7.18 11.82 19.94
CA VAL A 251 -5.92 12.17 20.62
C VAL A 251 -5.99 12.00 22.14
N GLU A 252 -7.06 11.38 22.66
CA GLU A 252 -7.14 11.03 24.08
C GLU A 252 -6.18 9.87 24.41
N GLY A 253 -5.50 9.95 25.57
CA GLY A 253 -4.55 8.93 26.03
C GLY A 253 -3.10 9.12 25.56
N ILE A 254 -2.76 10.31 25.06
CA ILE A 254 -1.38 10.78 24.87
C ILE A 254 -0.79 11.26 26.20
#